data_AF-A0A9D4JCX3-F1
#
_entry.id   AF-A0A9D4JCX3-F1
#
_cell.length_a   1.000
_cell.length_b   1.000
_cell.length_c   1.000
_cell.angle_alpha   90.00
_cell.angle_beta   90.00
_cell.angle_gamma   90.00
#
_symmetry.space_group_name_H-M   'P 1'
#
loop_
_entity.id
_entity.type
_entity.pdbx_description
1 polymer ?
#
loop_
_entity_poly.entity_id
_entity_poly.type
_entity_poly.pdbx_seq_one_letter_code
_entity_poly.pdbx_strand_id
1 'polypeptide(L)'
;MAQWSLNQYFNVLYDSLQQYDGEKAGELLSFNHPHVANSKLQLENPENLVGRVFESPWDDLVAGHLRCCWAVGNHDFIEAYNCQAAVVQSFTKIFQSQKDENWSLSLLFVICLDLRLFANKGDHQAVHMGRGKYGERLEKAADLLMGCFRVCASDNRATIEDTKKWGMLNLVNQLFKIYFKINKLHLCKPLIRAIDSLPMKDKFALSHLITFRYYVGQKAMFDGDFKKADEYLTFAFERCHVMCRRNKRLILQFLVPVKMLLGQMPKPDLLKKYDLMAFQEVAVAVR
;
A
#
# COMPACT_ATOMS: atom_id res chain seq x y z
N MET A 1 24.63 14.53 0.63
CA MET A 1 23.32 14.37 1.30
C MET A 1 23.10 15.61 2.15
N ALA A 2 22.02 16.36 1.94
CA ALA A 2 21.77 17.58 2.70
C ALA A 2 21.63 17.22 4.18
N GLN A 3 22.58 17.67 5.01
CA GLN A 3 22.55 17.45 6.46
C GLN A 3 21.51 18.40 7.07
N TRP A 4 20.26 17.99 7.12
CA TRP A 4 19.22 18.78 7.78
C TRP A 4 19.47 18.78 9.29
N SER A 5 19.35 19.95 9.92
CA SER A 5 19.20 20.00 11.38
C SER A 5 17.78 19.56 11.77
N LEU A 6 17.60 19.13 13.02
CA LEU A 6 16.29 18.77 13.55
C LEU A 6 15.30 19.93 13.43
N ASN A 7 15.73 21.15 13.78
CA ASN A 7 14.90 22.35 13.68
C ASN A 7 14.53 22.68 12.24
N GLN A 8 15.44 22.50 11.28
CA GLN A 8 15.13 22.69 9.86
C GLN A 8 14.07 21.70 9.40
N TYR A 9 14.22 20.41 9.76
CA TYR A 9 13.22 19.40 9.43
C TYR A 9 11.85 19.74 10.03
N PHE A 10 11.81 20.12 11.31
CA PHE A 10 10.58 20.52 11.97
C PHE A 10 9.92 21.74 11.34
N ASN A 11 10.67 22.79 11.03
CA ASN A 11 10.10 23.99 10.40
C ASN A 11 9.50 23.65 9.03
N VAL A 12 10.23 22.91 8.19
CA VAL A 12 9.72 22.57 6.84
C VAL A 12 8.48 21.67 6.94
N LEU A 13 8.48 20.69 7.85
CA LEU A 13 7.32 19.83 8.05
C LEU A 13 6.11 20.63 8.58
N TYR A 14 6.33 21.47 9.60
CA TYR A 14 5.29 22.32 10.18
C TYR A 14 4.68 23.24 9.13
N ASP A 15 5.51 23.95 8.36
CA ASP A 15 5.06 24.84 7.29
C ASP A 15 4.24 24.08 6.24
N SER A 16 4.67 22.86 5.87
CA SER A 16 3.95 22.04 4.89
C SER A 16 2.57 21.60 5.42
N LEU A 17 2.47 21.28 6.72
CA LEU A 17 1.20 20.94 7.36
C LEU A 17 0.26 22.14 7.47
N GLN A 18 0.78 23.32 7.81
CA GLN A 18 -0.02 24.56 7.87
C GLN A 18 -0.51 25.03 6.49
N GLN A 19 0.26 24.75 5.45
CA GLN A 19 -0.10 25.09 4.06
C GLN A 19 -0.98 24.01 3.39
N TYR A 20 -1.35 22.94 4.11
CA TYR A 20 -2.08 21.80 3.55
C TYR A 20 -1.36 21.14 2.36
N ASP A 21 -0.03 21.23 2.31
CA ASP A 21 0.81 20.61 1.27
C ASP A 21 1.05 19.14 1.63
N GLY A 22 0.09 18.30 1.24
CA GLY A 22 0.15 16.88 1.52
C GLY A 22 1.29 16.16 0.80
N GLU A 23 1.69 16.62 -0.39
CA GLU A 23 2.77 15.97 -1.15
C GLU A 23 4.09 16.13 -0.42
N LYS A 24 4.44 17.37 -0.05
CA LYS A 24 5.69 17.66 0.65
C LYS A 24 5.72 17.09 2.07
N ALA A 25 4.61 17.20 2.81
CA ALA A 25 4.52 16.57 4.14
C ALA A 25 4.61 15.03 4.02
N GLY A 26 4.00 14.44 2.98
CA GLY A 26 4.12 13.02 2.68
C GLY A 26 5.56 12.60 2.35
N GLU A 27 6.31 13.37 1.57
CA GLU A 27 7.72 13.13 1.31
C GLU A 27 8.57 13.15 2.59
N LEU A 28 8.33 14.13 3.45
CA LEU A 28 9.03 14.27 4.73
C LEU A 28 8.71 13.16 5.73
N LEU A 29 7.55 12.54 5.62
CA LEU A 29 7.15 11.37 6.41
C LEU A 29 7.43 10.04 5.69
N SER A 30 8.02 10.07 4.49
CA SER A 30 8.28 8.87 3.71
C SER A 30 9.61 8.22 4.05
N PHE A 31 9.61 6.90 4.19
CA PHE A 31 10.84 6.13 4.31
C PHE A 31 11.67 6.02 3.02
N ASN A 32 11.19 6.58 1.90
CA ASN A 32 11.97 6.70 0.67
C ASN A 32 12.78 8.01 0.60
N HIS A 33 12.54 8.97 1.50
CA HIS A 33 13.23 10.25 1.48
C HIS A 33 14.62 10.15 2.14
N PRO A 34 15.64 10.88 1.66
CA PRO A 34 17.01 10.82 2.19
C PRO A 34 17.16 11.16 3.69
N HIS A 35 16.17 11.81 4.29
CA HIS A 35 16.19 12.23 5.71
C HIS A 35 16.30 11.02 6.66
N VAL A 36 15.80 9.85 6.26
CA VAL A 36 15.82 8.62 7.08
C VAL A 36 17.26 8.20 7.44
N ALA A 37 18.23 8.52 6.57
CA ALA A 37 19.64 8.22 6.79
C ALA A 37 20.37 9.25 7.68
N ASN A 38 19.69 10.34 8.08
CA ASN A 38 20.29 11.37 8.91
C ASN A 38 20.25 10.97 10.39
N SER A 39 21.41 10.71 10.98
CA SER A 39 21.53 10.33 12.40
C SER A 39 20.94 11.36 13.37
N LYS A 40 20.84 12.63 12.99
CA LYS A 40 20.21 13.68 13.82
C LYS A 40 18.68 13.54 13.91
N LEU A 41 18.06 12.80 13.00
CA LEU A 41 16.62 12.54 12.96
C LEU A 41 16.26 11.14 13.49
N GLN A 42 17.27 10.33 13.79
CA GLN A 42 17.12 9.00 14.37
C GLN A 42 17.10 9.11 15.89
N LEU A 43 15.95 9.49 16.45
CA LEU A 43 15.78 9.74 17.88
C LEU A 43 15.01 8.60 18.57
N GLU A 44 15.55 8.05 19.65
CA GLU A 44 14.89 6.99 20.43
C GLU A 44 13.68 7.50 21.22
N ASN A 45 13.79 8.68 21.81
CA ASN A 45 12.76 9.32 22.64
C ASN A 45 12.47 10.75 22.14
N PRO A 46 11.80 10.91 20.98
CA PRO A 46 11.56 12.22 20.36
C PRO A 46 10.41 13.03 20.99
N GLU A 47 9.60 12.45 21.87
CA GLU A 47 8.30 12.97 22.32
C GLU A 47 8.40 14.40 22.89
N ASN A 48 9.34 14.64 23.81
CA ASN A 48 9.54 15.95 24.44
C ASN A 48 10.02 17.03 23.46
N LEU A 49 10.76 16.66 22.42
CA LEU A 49 11.28 17.61 21.43
C LEU A 49 10.20 17.97 20.41
N VAL A 50 9.43 16.97 19.98
CA VAL A 50 8.34 17.12 19.03
C VAL A 50 7.18 17.89 19.65
N GLY A 51 6.79 17.59 20.89
CA GLY A 51 5.68 18.26 21.59
C GLY A 51 5.93 19.74 21.92
N ARG A 52 7.15 20.26 21.70
CA ARG A 52 7.44 21.70 21.77
C ARG A 52 7.08 22.45 20.49
N VAL A 53 6.87 21.74 19.38
CA VAL A 53 6.68 22.31 18.04
C VAL A 53 5.34 21.91 17.44
N PHE A 54 4.91 20.66 17.66
CA PHE A 54 3.67 20.12 17.13
C PHE A 54 2.67 19.90 18.26
N GLU A 55 1.38 20.07 17.96
CA GLU A 55 0.29 19.79 18.89
C GLU A 55 -0.34 18.43 18.60
N SER A 56 -1.00 17.85 19.60
CA SER A 56 -1.74 16.60 19.44
C SER A 56 -2.88 16.73 18.44
N PRO A 57 -3.04 15.79 17.47
CA PRO A 57 -2.38 14.47 17.37
C PRO A 57 -1.14 14.42 16.46
N TRP A 58 -0.66 15.57 15.96
CA TRP A 58 0.49 15.63 15.05
C TRP A 58 1.81 15.35 15.76
N ASP A 59 1.92 15.71 17.05
CA ASP A 59 3.07 15.38 17.87
C ASP A 59 3.34 13.87 17.95
N ASP A 60 2.32 13.07 18.25
CA ASP A 60 2.41 11.61 18.31
C ASP A 60 2.84 11.03 16.97
N LEU A 61 2.31 11.58 15.87
CA LEU A 61 2.64 11.15 14.52
C LEU A 61 4.11 11.43 14.20
N VAL A 62 4.59 12.64 14.44
CA VAL A 62 5.97 13.04 14.12
C VAL A 62 6.96 12.34 15.05
N ALA A 63 6.64 12.20 16.34
CA ALA A 63 7.43 11.44 17.29
C ALA A 63 7.55 9.96 16.88
N GLY A 64 6.43 9.33 16.53
CA GLY A 64 6.41 7.96 16.02
C GLY A 64 7.28 7.78 14.77
N HIS A 65 7.26 8.74 13.85
CA HIS A 65 8.09 8.70 12.62
C HIS A 65 9.59 8.78 12.92
N LEU A 66 10.03 9.71 13.78
CA LEU A 66 11.44 9.85 14.14
C LEU A 66 11.96 8.64 14.91
N ARG A 67 11.15 8.07 15.82
CA ARG A 67 11.47 6.83 16.52
C ARG A 67 11.52 5.64 15.57
N CYS A 68 10.64 5.60 14.57
CA CYS A 68 10.70 4.60 13.50
C CYS A 68 12.00 4.73 12.69
N CYS A 69 12.45 5.96 12.38
CA CYS A 69 13.76 6.20 11.73
C CYS A 69 14.93 5.65 12.56
N TRP A 70 14.90 5.86 13.89
CA TRP A 70 15.89 5.28 14.81
C TRP A 70 15.86 3.74 14.80
N ALA A 71 14.68 3.12 14.90
CA ALA A 71 14.54 1.67 14.88
C ALA A 71 15.04 1.07 13.56
N VAL A 72 14.75 1.72 12.43
CA VAL A 72 15.27 1.34 11.11
C VAL A 72 16.80 1.47 11.04
N GLY A 73 17.36 2.55 11.59
CA GLY A 73 18.81 2.76 11.69
C GLY A 73 19.51 1.65 12.49
N ASN A 74 18.83 1.08 13.48
CA ASN A 74 19.32 -0.02 14.31
C ASN A 74 18.98 -1.43 13.77
N HIS A 75 18.37 -1.53 12.59
CA HIS A 75 17.89 -2.79 12.01
C HIS A 75 16.86 -3.54 12.88
N ASP A 76 16.12 -2.83 13.73
CA ASP A 76 14.99 -3.38 14.48
C ASP A 76 13.67 -3.10 13.73
N PHE A 77 13.31 -4.01 12.82
CA PHE A 77 12.07 -3.93 12.06
C PHE A 77 10.83 -4.36 12.85
N ILE A 78 11.00 -4.99 14.01
CA ILE A 78 9.88 -5.25 14.92
C ILE A 78 9.47 -3.94 15.55
N GLU A 79 10.43 -3.17 16.07
CA GLU A 79 10.15 -1.86 16.67
C GLU A 79 9.77 -0.82 15.60
N ALA A 80 10.41 -0.85 14.42
CA ALA A 80 10.00 0.03 13.32
C ALA A 80 8.53 -0.19 12.93
N TYR A 81 8.07 -1.45 12.93
CA TYR A 81 6.65 -1.76 12.73
C TYR A 81 5.77 -1.16 13.83
N ASN A 82 6.15 -1.31 15.11
CA ASN A 82 5.37 -0.78 16.23
C ASN A 82 5.25 0.75 16.16
N CYS A 83 6.36 1.44 15.85
CA CYS A 83 6.38 2.88 15.68
C CYS A 83 5.48 3.31 14.50
N GLN A 84 5.60 2.63 13.35
CA GLN A 84 4.77 2.95 12.19
C GLN A 84 3.28 2.64 12.42
N ALA A 85 2.97 1.62 13.22
CA ALA A 85 1.61 1.32 13.63
C ALA A 85 1.03 2.47 14.48
N ALA A 86 1.81 3.03 15.41
CA ALA A 86 1.41 4.22 16.16
C ALA A 86 1.21 5.44 15.24
N VAL A 87 2.10 5.65 14.27
CA VAL A 87 1.96 6.71 13.24
C VAL A 87 0.63 6.60 12.50
N VAL A 88 0.27 5.41 12.01
CA VAL A 88 -1.01 5.20 11.30
C VAL A 88 -2.21 5.39 12.24
N GLN A 89 -2.12 5.01 13.51
CA GLN A 89 -3.19 5.24 14.49
C GLN A 89 -3.42 6.73 14.74
N SER A 90 -2.36 7.51 14.97
CA SER A 90 -2.43 8.96 15.15
C SER A 90 -2.93 9.65 13.89
N PHE A 91 -2.41 9.26 12.72
CA PHE A 91 -2.91 9.77 11.44
C PHE A 91 -4.38 9.46 11.23
N THR A 92 -4.87 8.27 11.61
CA THR A 92 -6.29 7.94 11.45
C THR A 92 -7.20 8.90 12.22
N LYS A 93 -6.78 9.34 13.41
CA LYS A 93 -7.51 10.35 14.20
C LYS A 93 -7.51 11.73 13.51
N ILE A 94 -6.35 12.18 13.04
CA ILE A 94 -6.19 13.42 12.27
C ILE A 94 -7.06 13.38 11.01
N PHE A 95 -6.96 12.29 10.26
CA PHE A 95 -7.68 12.10 9.01
C PHE A 95 -9.19 12.04 9.23
N GLN A 96 -9.65 11.56 10.38
CA GLN A 96 -11.06 11.57 10.74
C GLN A 96 -11.56 12.97 11.15
N SER A 97 -10.71 13.82 11.75
CA SER A 97 -11.12 15.16 12.20
C SER A 97 -11.22 16.17 11.05
N GLN A 98 -10.44 15.99 9.99
CA GLN A 98 -10.55 16.77 8.74
C GLN A 98 -11.92 16.51 8.12
N LYS A 99 -12.73 17.53 7.85
CA LYS A 99 -14.05 17.37 7.21
C LYS A 99 -14.01 18.04 5.85
N ASP A 100 -14.58 17.38 4.85
CA ASP A 100 -14.70 17.93 3.49
C ASP A 100 -13.35 18.38 2.88
N GLU A 101 -12.27 17.69 3.27
CA GLU A 101 -10.89 17.94 2.84
C GLU A 101 -10.21 16.61 2.49
N ASN A 102 -9.35 16.60 1.46
CA ASN A 102 -8.59 15.40 1.04
C ASN A 102 -7.10 15.64 0.78
N TRP A 103 -6.56 16.81 1.08
CA TRP A 103 -5.14 17.14 0.88
C TRP A 103 -4.19 16.11 1.53
N SER A 104 -4.62 15.50 2.63
CA SER A 104 -3.85 14.51 3.39
C SER A 104 -3.85 13.09 2.80
N LEU A 105 -4.51 12.87 1.64
CA LEU A 105 -4.50 11.58 0.96
C LEU A 105 -3.10 11.14 0.51
N SER A 106 -2.24 12.08 0.14
CA SER A 106 -0.84 11.80 -0.19
C SER A 106 -0.07 11.26 1.02
N LEU A 107 -0.30 11.81 2.23
CA LEU A 107 0.26 11.27 3.48
C LEU A 107 -0.26 9.85 3.73
N LEU A 108 -1.58 9.65 3.59
CA LEU A 108 -2.20 8.34 3.75
C LEU A 108 -1.50 7.28 2.87
N PHE A 109 -1.22 7.60 1.61
CA PHE A 109 -0.58 6.66 0.69
C PHE A 109 0.83 6.27 1.14
N VAL A 110 1.59 7.22 1.66
CA VAL A 110 2.96 7.00 2.17
C VAL A 110 2.93 6.15 3.44
N ILE A 111 2.21 6.60 4.47
CA ILE A 111 2.26 5.95 5.78
C ILE A 111 1.70 4.51 5.72
N CYS A 112 0.67 4.27 4.91
CA CYS A 112 0.06 2.95 4.75
C CYS A 112 0.94 2.01 3.94
N LEU A 113 1.68 2.53 2.96
CA LEU A 113 2.70 1.77 2.23
C LEU A 113 3.80 1.31 3.19
N ASP A 114 4.33 2.26 3.98
CA ASP A 114 5.44 2.01 4.90
C ASP A 114 5.02 1.04 6.01
N LEU A 115 3.80 1.16 6.56
CA LEU A 115 3.25 0.21 7.52
C LEU A 115 3.27 -1.22 6.96
N ARG A 116 2.82 -1.43 5.72
CA ARG A 116 2.82 -2.76 5.09
C ARG A 116 4.24 -3.28 4.89
N LEU A 117 5.17 -2.42 4.49
CA LEU A 117 6.57 -2.81 4.27
C LEU A 117 7.25 -3.19 5.59
N PHE A 118 7.03 -2.45 6.67
CA PHE A 118 7.57 -2.78 7.98
C PHE A 118 6.89 -3.98 8.62
N ALA A 119 5.57 -4.15 8.48
CA ALA A 119 4.89 -5.36 8.94
C ALA A 119 5.50 -6.62 8.31
N ASN A 120 5.79 -6.56 7.01
CA ASN A 120 6.45 -7.65 6.30
C ASN A 120 7.88 -7.91 6.81
N LYS A 121 8.72 -6.87 6.94
CA LYS A 121 10.09 -7.01 7.45
C LYS A 121 10.11 -7.49 8.91
N GLY A 122 9.23 -6.95 9.75
CA GLY A 122 9.08 -7.32 11.14
C GLY A 122 8.61 -8.76 11.33
N ASP A 123 7.70 -9.26 10.49
CA ASP A 123 7.33 -10.68 10.49
C ASP A 123 8.52 -11.59 10.11
N HIS A 124 9.28 -11.23 9.08
CA HIS A 124 10.49 -11.96 8.71
C HIS A 124 11.52 -11.99 9.84
N GLN A 125 11.77 -10.86 10.49
CA GLN A 125 12.71 -10.76 11.61
C GLN A 125 12.22 -11.53 12.84
N ALA A 126 10.93 -11.44 13.19
CA ALA A 126 10.37 -12.16 14.32
C ALA A 126 10.44 -13.67 14.16
N VAL A 127 10.19 -14.18 12.94
CA VAL A 127 10.35 -15.60 12.62
C VAL A 127 11.81 -16.03 12.76
N HIS A 128 12.75 -15.24 12.22
CA HIS A 128 14.18 -15.53 12.31
C HIS A 128 14.69 -15.54 13.77
N MET A 129 14.11 -14.71 14.64
CA MET A 129 14.43 -14.66 16.07
C MET A 129 13.67 -15.69 16.92
N GLY A 130 12.78 -16.50 16.33
CA GLY A 130 11.92 -17.43 17.08
C GLY A 130 10.90 -16.73 17.99
N ARG A 131 10.61 -15.44 17.76
CA ARG A 131 9.74 -14.59 18.59
C ARG A 131 8.38 -14.29 17.96
N GLY A 132 7.97 -15.04 16.93
CA GLY A 132 6.68 -14.82 16.28
C GLY A 132 6.43 -15.72 15.08
N LYS A 133 5.24 -15.58 14.51
CA LYS A 133 4.82 -16.30 13.30
C LYS A 133 4.72 -15.35 12.12
N TYR A 134 4.96 -15.88 10.94
CA TYR A 134 4.77 -15.14 9.71
C TYR A 134 3.29 -14.75 9.53
N GLY A 135 3.02 -13.49 9.20
CA GLY A 135 1.68 -12.99 8.96
C GLY A 135 1.04 -12.27 10.15
N GLU A 136 1.58 -12.39 11.37
CA GLU A 136 0.96 -11.81 12.57
C GLU A 136 0.93 -10.26 12.52
N ARG A 137 2.06 -9.63 12.18
CA ARG A 137 2.12 -8.16 12.05
C ARG A 137 1.39 -7.70 10.80
N LEU A 138 1.43 -8.48 9.72
CA LEU A 138 0.65 -8.21 8.51
C LEU A 138 -0.86 -8.19 8.80
N GLU A 139 -1.38 -9.10 9.62
CA GLU A 139 -2.77 -9.10 10.06
C GLU A 139 -3.12 -7.84 10.85
N LYS A 140 -2.33 -7.54 11.89
CA LYS A 140 -2.50 -6.33 12.70
C LYS A 140 -2.38 -5.05 11.85
N ALA A 141 -1.50 -5.02 10.86
CA ALA A 141 -1.39 -3.91 9.91
C ALA A 141 -2.67 -3.76 9.07
N ALA A 142 -3.25 -4.87 8.61
CA ALA A 142 -4.50 -4.83 7.85
C ALA A 142 -5.64 -4.21 8.66
N ASP A 143 -5.72 -4.47 9.97
CA ASP A 143 -6.74 -3.87 10.84
C ASP A 143 -6.61 -2.34 10.93
N LEU A 144 -5.37 -1.83 10.97
CA LEU A 144 -5.09 -0.38 10.94
C LEU A 144 -5.46 0.24 9.59
N LEU A 145 -5.08 -0.41 8.48
CA LEU A 145 -5.46 0.03 7.13
C LEU A 145 -6.99 0.02 6.93
N MET A 146 -7.68 -0.95 7.52
CA MET A 146 -9.15 -0.99 7.54
C MET A 146 -9.74 0.19 8.33
N GLY A 147 -9.04 0.69 9.36
CA GLY A 147 -9.37 1.94 10.04
C GLY A 147 -9.42 3.12 9.09
N CYS A 148 -8.34 3.37 8.35
CA CYS A 148 -8.28 4.43 7.36
C CYS A 148 -9.32 4.24 6.23
N PHE A 149 -9.54 2.99 5.81
CA PHE A 149 -10.54 2.65 4.79
C PHE A 149 -11.95 3.03 5.25
N ARG A 150 -12.31 2.75 6.50
CA ARG A 150 -13.61 3.15 7.07
C ARG A 150 -13.80 4.66 7.07
N VAL A 151 -12.76 5.43 7.40
CA VAL A 151 -12.81 6.90 7.32
C VAL A 151 -13.11 7.35 5.89
N CYS A 152 -12.39 6.82 4.89
CA CYS A 152 -12.66 7.14 3.47
C CYS A 152 -14.08 6.72 3.04
N ALA A 153 -14.53 5.54 3.45
CA ALA A 153 -15.83 5.00 3.05
C ALA A 153 -17.01 5.76 3.68
N SER A 154 -16.82 6.32 4.88
CA SER A 154 -17.84 7.14 5.57
C SER A 154 -18.00 8.55 5.00
N ASP A 155 -17.13 8.95 4.06
CA ASP A 155 -17.13 10.29 3.48
C ASP A 155 -18.22 10.45 2.41
N ASN A 156 -19.45 10.70 2.86
CA ASN A 156 -20.64 10.77 2.02
C ASN A 156 -21.09 12.20 1.70
N ARG A 157 -20.51 13.21 2.34
CA ARG A 157 -20.95 14.62 2.23
C ARG A 157 -20.07 15.44 1.31
N ALA A 158 -18.79 15.07 1.17
CA ALA A 158 -17.85 15.76 0.33
C ALA A 158 -18.23 15.68 -1.16
N THR A 159 -17.81 16.70 -1.91
CA THR A 159 -17.89 16.71 -3.37
C THR A 159 -16.99 15.62 -3.96
N ILE A 160 -17.15 15.33 -5.26
CA ILE A 160 -16.26 14.37 -5.95
C ILE A 160 -14.80 14.87 -5.94
N GLU A 161 -14.57 16.16 -5.88
CA GLU A 161 -13.21 16.74 -5.91
C GLU A 161 -12.53 16.62 -4.55
N ASP A 162 -13.27 16.87 -3.47
CA ASP A 162 -12.73 16.93 -2.10
C ASP A 162 -12.90 15.62 -1.32
N THR A 163 -13.50 14.59 -1.92
CA THR A 163 -13.78 13.36 -1.18
C THR A 163 -12.52 12.56 -0.88
N LYS A 164 -12.50 11.96 0.32
CA LYS A 164 -11.51 10.96 0.75
C LYS A 164 -11.71 9.61 0.07
N LYS A 165 -12.83 9.39 -0.64
CA LYS A 165 -13.07 8.15 -1.39
C LYS A 165 -12.00 7.90 -2.46
N TRP A 166 -11.27 8.93 -2.90
CA TRP A 166 -10.08 8.80 -3.74
C TRP A 166 -8.98 7.92 -3.10
N GLY A 167 -8.93 7.86 -1.78
CA GLY A 167 -7.97 7.02 -1.06
C GLY A 167 -8.33 5.54 -1.01
N MET A 168 -9.60 5.17 -1.26
CA MET A 168 -10.07 3.80 -1.08
C MET A 168 -9.35 2.79 -1.97
N LEU A 169 -9.11 3.12 -3.25
CA LEU A 169 -8.46 2.18 -4.16
C LEU A 169 -7.00 1.92 -3.79
N ASN A 170 -6.28 2.93 -3.30
CA ASN A 170 -4.92 2.74 -2.80
C ASN A 170 -4.93 1.79 -1.60
N LEU A 171 -5.78 2.05 -0.61
CA LEU A 171 -5.92 1.23 0.59
C LEU A 171 -6.31 -0.22 0.27
N VAL A 172 -7.28 -0.42 -0.63
CA VAL A 172 -7.67 -1.76 -1.09
C VAL A 172 -6.52 -2.49 -1.75
N ASN A 173 -5.69 -1.81 -2.56
CA ASN A 173 -4.50 -2.40 -3.14
C ASN A 173 -3.43 -2.79 -2.09
N GLN A 174 -3.29 -2.01 -1.01
CA GLN A 174 -2.41 -2.38 0.12
C GLN A 174 -2.97 -3.61 0.85
N LEU A 175 -4.28 -3.62 1.13
CA LEU A 175 -4.99 -4.72 1.79
C LEU A 175 -4.93 -6.02 0.97
N PHE A 176 -5.12 -5.97 -0.35
CA PHE A 176 -4.96 -7.14 -1.22
C PHE A 176 -3.55 -7.72 -1.13
N LYS A 177 -2.51 -6.89 -1.16
CA LYS A 177 -1.13 -7.35 -1.01
C LYS A 177 -0.89 -8.05 0.34
N ILE A 178 -1.61 -7.66 1.40
CA ILE A 178 -1.57 -8.35 2.68
C ILE A 178 -2.38 -9.65 2.60
N TYR A 179 -3.67 -9.59 2.25
CA TYR A 179 -4.59 -10.72 2.29
C TYR A 179 -4.19 -11.88 1.39
N PHE A 180 -3.63 -11.61 0.22
CA PHE A 180 -3.06 -12.66 -0.63
C PHE A 180 -1.82 -13.30 0.02
N LYS A 181 -1.01 -12.50 0.73
CA LYS A 181 0.21 -12.97 1.38
C LYS A 181 -0.05 -13.83 2.63
N ILE A 182 -1.14 -13.54 3.36
CA ILE A 182 -1.58 -14.31 4.53
C ILE A 182 -2.68 -15.34 4.20
N ASN A 183 -3.00 -15.53 2.91
CA ASN A 183 -4.04 -16.44 2.42
C ASN A 183 -5.46 -16.21 3.00
N LYS A 184 -5.84 -14.95 3.29
CA LYS A 184 -7.19 -14.55 3.73
C LYS A 184 -8.02 -13.96 2.59
N LEU A 185 -8.14 -14.68 1.47
CA LEU A 185 -8.79 -14.19 0.24
C LEU A 185 -10.28 -13.83 0.41
N HIS A 186 -10.98 -14.44 1.38
CA HIS A 186 -12.38 -14.16 1.66
C HIS A 186 -12.62 -12.69 2.06
N LEU A 187 -11.64 -12.04 2.69
CA LEU A 187 -11.70 -10.63 3.09
C LEU A 187 -11.65 -9.65 1.92
N CYS A 188 -11.29 -10.11 0.71
CA CYS A 188 -11.24 -9.25 -0.47
C CYS A 188 -12.65 -8.94 -1.00
N LYS A 189 -13.64 -9.82 -0.79
CA LYS A 189 -14.98 -9.68 -1.40
C LYS A 189 -15.73 -8.40 -0.96
N PRO A 190 -15.75 -8.03 0.33
CA PRO A 190 -16.35 -6.75 0.75
C PRO A 190 -15.65 -5.52 0.16
N LEU A 191 -14.32 -5.56 0.06
CA LEU A 191 -13.53 -4.46 -0.50
C LEU A 191 -13.81 -4.24 -1.99
N ILE A 192 -13.91 -5.33 -2.76
CA ILE A 192 -14.27 -5.28 -4.18
C ILE A 192 -15.63 -4.61 -4.36
N ARG A 193 -16.64 -5.04 -3.58
CA ARG A 193 -17.99 -4.47 -3.64
C ARG A 193 -18.00 -2.98 -3.32
N ALA A 194 -17.24 -2.56 -2.31
CA ALA A 194 -17.14 -1.17 -1.94
C ALA A 194 -16.59 -0.31 -3.09
N ILE A 195 -15.51 -0.76 -3.75
CA ILE A 195 -14.95 -0.05 -4.92
C ILE A 195 -15.92 -0.06 -6.10
N ASP A 196 -16.54 -1.20 -6.41
CA ASP A 196 -17.45 -1.34 -7.56
C ASP A 196 -18.72 -0.47 -7.43
N SER A 197 -19.12 -0.17 -6.20
CA SER A 197 -20.25 0.72 -5.86
C SER A 197 -19.93 2.22 -5.99
N LEU A 198 -18.67 2.61 -6.14
CA LEU A 198 -18.30 4.01 -6.27
C LEU A 198 -18.68 4.57 -7.66
N PRO A 199 -19.30 5.76 -7.73
CA PRO A 199 -19.64 6.38 -9.01
C PRO A 199 -18.41 6.81 -9.82
N MET A 200 -17.26 6.97 -9.16
CA MET A 200 -16.00 7.45 -9.74
C MET A 200 -14.97 6.35 -10.01
N LYS A 201 -15.39 5.07 -10.01
CA LYS A 201 -14.47 3.92 -10.12
C LYS A 201 -13.60 3.91 -11.38
N ASP A 202 -14.04 4.54 -12.47
CA ASP A 202 -13.27 4.61 -13.72
C ASP A 202 -12.33 5.81 -13.78
N LYS A 203 -12.40 6.73 -12.81
CA LYS A 203 -11.57 7.94 -12.76
C LYS A 203 -10.30 7.78 -11.91
N PHE A 204 -10.12 6.66 -11.23
CA PHE A 204 -8.90 6.39 -10.47
C PHE A 204 -7.66 6.33 -11.37
N ALA A 205 -6.50 6.64 -10.79
CA ALA A 205 -5.24 6.53 -11.51
C ALA A 205 -5.06 5.11 -12.09
N LEU A 206 -4.62 5.05 -13.36
CA LEU A 206 -4.52 3.79 -14.11
C LEU A 206 -3.63 2.75 -13.41
N SER A 207 -2.56 3.19 -12.75
CA SER A 207 -1.65 2.34 -11.97
C SER A 207 -2.37 1.60 -10.84
N HIS A 208 -3.27 2.28 -10.14
CA HIS A 208 -4.08 1.69 -9.07
C HIS A 208 -5.14 0.74 -9.64
N LEU A 209 -5.77 1.09 -10.76
CA LEU A 209 -6.75 0.23 -11.45
C LEU A 209 -6.12 -1.07 -11.94
N ILE A 210 -4.93 -1.03 -12.54
CA ILE A 210 -4.22 -2.23 -12.99
C ILE A 210 -3.94 -3.16 -11.81
N THR A 211 -3.46 -2.61 -10.69
CA THR A 211 -3.19 -3.40 -9.47
C THR A 211 -4.47 -4.05 -8.94
N PHE A 212 -5.55 -3.28 -8.87
CA PHE A 212 -6.84 -3.77 -8.41
C PHE A 212 -7.36 -4.89 -9.32
N ARG A 213 -7.37 -4.67 -10.64
CA ARG A 213 -7.86 -5.63 -11.63
C ARG A 213 -7.04 -6.92 -11.62
N TYR A 214 -5.72 -6.82 -11.44
CA TYR A 214 -4.85 -7.98 -11.26
C TYR A 214 -5.27 -8.86 -10.08
N TYR A 215 -5.46 -8.28 -8.88
CA TYR A 215 -5.86 -9.05 -7.70
C TYR A 215 -7.29 -9.59 -7.79
N VAL A 216 -8.23 -8.82 -8.34
CA VAL A 216 -9.61 -9.29 -8.55
C VAL A 216 -9.65 -10.45 -9.54
N GLY A 217 -8.86 -10.38 -10.61
CA GLY A 217 -8.73 -11.46 -11.59
C GLY A 217 -8.13 -12.73 -10.99
N GLN A 218 -7.09 -12.62 -10.17
CA GLN A 218 -6.55 -13.76 -9.42
C GLN A 218 -7.58 -14.37 -8.47
N LYS A 219 -8.32 -13.52 -7.74
CA LYS A 219 -9.36 -14.01 -6.84
C LYS A 219 -10.45 -14.77 -7.61
N ALA A 220 -10.90 -14.23 -8.74
CA ALA A 220 -11.88 -14.89 -9.60
C ALA A 220 -11.38 -16.24 -10.13
N MET A 221 -10.09 -16.34 -10.47
CA MET A 221 -9.45 -17.61 -10.83
C MET A 221 -9.52 -18.63 -9.67
N PHE A 222 -9.23 -18.21 -8.43
CA PHE A 222 -9.35 -19.09 -7.24
C PHE A 222 -10.81 -19.48 -6.94
N ASP A 223 -11.77 -18.62 -7.24
CA ASP A 223 -13.20 -18.92 -7.09
C ASP A 223 -13.76 -19.80 -8.23
N GLY A 224 -12.96 -20.10 -9.26
CA GLY A 224 -13.38 -20.87 -10.44
C GLY A 224 -14.15 -20.06 -11.51
N ASP A 225 -14.28 -18.74 -11.36
CA ASP A 225 -14.91 -17.87 -12.34
C ASP A 225 -13.86 -17.43 -13.39
N PHE A 226 -13.54 -18.33 -14.31
CA PHE A 226 -12.50 -18.11 -15.32
C PHE A 226 -12.86 -17.02 -16.34
N LYS A 227 -14.15 -16.80 -16.63
CA LYS A 227 -14.58 -15.73 -17.54
C LYS A 227 -14.29 -14.36 -16.93
N LYS A 228 -14.64 -14.17 -15.67
CA LYS A 228 -14.33 -12.94 -14.95
C LYS A 228 -12.82 -12.78 -14.74
N ALA A 229 -12.11 -13.86 -14.41
CA ALA A 229 -10.65 -13.81 -14.29
C ALA A 229 -10.01 -13.32 -15.59
N ASP A 230 -10.47 -13.82 -16.74
CA ASP A 230 -9.97 -13.44 -18.05
C ASP A 230 -10.17 -11.95 -18.36
N GLU A 231 -11.37 -11.44 -18.15
CA GLU A 231 -11.70 -10.03 -18.38
C GLU A 231 -10.79 -9.10 -17.56
N TYR A 232 -10.67 -9.37 -16.26
CA TYR A 232 -9.89 -8.54 -15.34
C TYR A 232 -8.38 -8.62 -15.59
N LEU A 233 -7.85 -9.82 -15.83
CA LEU A 233 -6.42 -10.03 -16.10
C LEU A 233 -6.02 -9.52 -17.50
N THR A 234 -6.89 -9.65 -18.49
CA THR A 234 -6.67 -9.09 -19.84
C THR A 234 -6.58 -7.57 -19.77
N PHE A 235 -7.54 -6.92 -19.09
CA PHE A 235 -7.48 -5.47 -18.86
C PHE A 235 -6.17 -5.05 -18.19
N ALA A 236 -5.78 -5.74 -17.11
CA ALA A 236 -4.54 -5.44 -16.39
C ALA A 236 -3.32 -5.58 -17.30
N PHE A 237 -3.26 -6.62 -18.14
CA PHE A 237 -2.13 -6.87 -19.04
C PHE A 237 -2.03 -5.80 -20.13
N GLU A 238 -3.14 -5.48 -20.80
CA GLU A 238 -3.21 -4.54 -21.91
C GLU A 238 -2.89 -3.11 -21.45
N ARG A 239 -3.49 -2.68 -20.32
CA ARG A 239 -3.29 -1.33 -19.79
C ARG A 239 -1.96 -1.16 -19.06
N CYS A 240 -1.27 -2.24 -18.68
CA CYS A 240 0.06 -2.15 -18.08
C CYS A 240 1.07 -1.54 -19.07
N HIS A 241 1.85 -0.57 -18.59
CA HIS A 241 2.87 0.10 -19.39
C HIS A 241 3.90 -0.89 -19.98
N VAL A 242 4.32 -0.65 -21.22
CA VAL A 242 5.19 -1.56 -21.98
C VAL A 242 6.56 -1.77 -21.36
N MET A 243 7.09 -0.77 -20.65
CA MET A 243 8.38 -0.87 -19.96
C MET A 243 8.31 -1.66 -18.65
N CYS A 244 7.11 -1.87 -18.10
CA CYS A 244 6.91 -2.60 -16.85
C CYS A 244 6.90 -4.12 -17.07
N ARG A 245 7.99 -4.66 -17.66
CA ARG A 245 8.11 -6.09 -18.03
C ARG A 245 7.81 -7.03 -16.86
N ARG A 246 8.30 -6.71 -15.65
CA ARG A 246 8.04 -7.50 -14.44
C ARG A 246 6.55 -7.60 -14.14
N ASN A 247 5.81 -6.49 -14.20
CA ASN A 247 4.38 -6.48 -13.91
C ASN A 247 3.59 -7.23 -14.98
N LYS A 248 3.93 -7.04 -16.26
CA LYS A 248 3.33 -7.83 -17.36
C LYS A 248 3.57 -9.33 -17.19
N ARG A 249 4.79 -9.74 -16.81
CA ARG A 249 5.10 -11.14 -16.50
C ARG A 249 4.24 -11.68 -15.36
N LEU A 250 4.12 -10.94 -14.26
CA LEU A 250 3.26 -11.33 -13.13
C LEU A 250 1.80 -11.51 -13.55
N ILE A 251 1.25 -10.62 -14.37
CA ILE A 251 -0.12 -10.75 -14.87
C ILE A 251 -0.25 -12.00 -15.76
N LEU A 252 0.70 -12.22 -16.67
CA LEU A 252 0.69 -13.36 -17.59
C LEU A 252 0.79 -14.71 -16.88
N GLN A 253 1.46 -14.79 -15.72
CA GLN A 253 1.51 -16.02 -14.93
C GLN A 253 0.13 -16.55 -14.52
N PHE A 254 -0.86 -15.66 -14.40
CA PHE A 254 -2.25 -16.03 -14.10
C PHE A 254 -3.14 -16.00 -15.34
N LEU A 255 -2.91 -15.06 -16.26
CA LEU A 255 -3.72 -14.93 -17.47
C LEU A 255 -3.53 -16.13 -18.41
N VAL A 256 -2.30 -16.64 -18.57
CA VAL A 256 -2.03 -17.76 -19.48
C VAL A 256 -2.80 -19.03 -19.07
N PRO A 257 -2.73 -19.51 -17.81
CA PRO A 257 -3.57 -20.62 -17.37
C PRO A 257 -5.07 -20.40 -17.56
N VAL A 258 -5.58 -19.20 -17.25
CA VAL A 258 -7.00 -18.86 -17.42
C VAL A 258 -7.41 -18.94 -18.90
N LYS A 259 -6.62 -18.37 -19.80
CA LYS A 259 -6.86 -18.44 -21.25
C LYS A 259 -6.82 -19.88 -21.76
N MET A 260 -5.87 -20.69 -21.29
CA MET A 260 -5.77 -22.10 -21.65
C MET A 260 -7.01 -22.89 -21.22
N LEU A 261 -7.51 -22.67 -19.99
CA LEU A 261 -8.76 -23.28 -19.50
C LEU A 261 -9.99 -22.87 -20.32
N LEU A 262 -9.97 -21.67 -20.92
CA LEU A 262 -10.98 -21.18 -21.84
C LEU A 262 -10.75 -21.62 -23.30
N GLY A 263 -9.77 -22.49 -23.56
CA GLY A 263 -9.46 -23.04 -24.88
C GLY A 263 -8.56 -22.16 -25.76
N GLN A 264 -7.99 -21.08 -25.21
CA GLN A 264 -7.07 -20.20 -25.92
C GLN A 264 -5.61 -20.51 -25.56
N MET A 265 -4.89 -21.13 -26.50
CA MET A 265 -3.49 -21.49 -26.29
C MET A 265 -2.54 -20.30 -26.50
N PRO A 266 -1.50 -20.13 -25.66
CA PRO A 266 -0.54 -19.04 -25.79
C PRO A 266 0.34 -19.22 -27.04
N LYS A 267 0.77 -18.08 -27.62
CA LYS A 267 1.79 -18.08 -28.69
C LYS A 267 3.18 -18.32 -28.08
N PRO A 268 4.02 -19.19 -28.68
CA PRO A 268 5.38 -19.44 -28.19
C PRO A 268 6.23 -18.17 -28.01
N ASP A 269 6.10 -17.21 -28.92
CA ASP A 269 6.86 -15.95 -28.87
C ASP A 269 6.50 -15.09 -27.65
N LEU A 270 5.23 -15.13 -27.22
CA LEU A 270 4.80 -14.44 -26.01
C LEU A 270 5.43 -15.07 -24.76
N LEU A 271 5.47 -16.41 -24.71
CA LEU A 271 6.06 -17.15 -23.59
C LEU A 271 7.57 -16.90 -23.50
N LYS A 272 8.29 -16.92 -24.63
CA LYS A 272 9.71 -16.58 -24.70
C LYS A 272 9.97 -15.15 -24.23
N LYS A 273 9.17 -14.18 -24.70
CA LYS A 273 9.34 -12.76 -24.37
C LYS A 273 9.25 -12.46 -22.87
N TYR A 274 8.40 -13.19 -22.14
CA TYR A 274 8.17 -12.97 -20.71
C TYR A 274 8.73 -14.08 -19.81
N ASP A 275 9.55 -14.98 -20.35
CA ASP A 275 10.16 -16.09 -19.60
C ASP A 275 9.09 -16.96 -18.88
N LEU A 276 8.19 -17.51 -19.69
CA LEU A 276 7.04 -18.34 -19.26
C LEU A 276 6.97 -19.67 -20.04
N MET A 277 8.13 -20.20 -20.43
CA MET A 277 8.22 -21.41 -21.27
C MET A 277 7.64 -22.67 -20.62
N ALA A 278 7.53 -22.71 -19.29
CA ALA A 278 6.88 -23.81 -18.57
C ALA A 278 5.43 -24.06 -19.03
N PHE A 279 4.70 -23.04 -19.50
CA PHE A 279 3.35 -23.24 -20.03
C PHE A 279 3.32 -23.83 -21.43
N GLN A 280 4.45 -23.85 -22.14
CA GLN A 280 4.49 -24.37 -23.51
C GLN A 280 4.29 -25.88 -23.55
N GLU A 281 4.93 -26.61 -22.64
CA GLU A 281 4.77 -28.07 -22.54
C GLU A 281 3.31 -28.44 -22.27
N VAL A 282 2.68 -27.74 -21.32
CA VAL A 282 1.27 -27.92 -20.99
C VAL A 282 0.37 -27.57 -22.19
N ALA A 283 0.65 -26.47 -22.89
CA ALA A 283 -0.13 -26.06 -24.06
C ALA A 283 -0.02 -27.05 -25.23
N VAL A 284 1.10 -27.77 -25.36
CA VAL A 284 1.25 -28.85 -26.34
C VAL A 284 0.50 -30.10 -25.90
N ALA A 285 0.55 -30.47 -24.62
CA ALA A 285 -0.11 -31.66 -24.10
C ALA A 285 -1.65 -31.59 -24.12
N VAL A 286 -2.23 -30.39 -24.09
CA VAL A 286 -3.69 -30.17 -24.10
C VAL A 286 -4.26 -30.06 -25.53
N ARG A 287 -3.41 -29.97 -26.56
CA ARG A 287 -3.82 -29.99 -27.97
C ARG A 287 -4.04 -31.41 -28.47
#